data_AF-A0A957T3U2-F1
#
_entry.id   AF-A0A957T3U2-F1
#
_cell.length_a   1.000
_cell.length_b   1.000
_cell.length_c   1.000
_cell.angle_alpha   90.00
_cell.angle_beta   90.00
_cell.angle_gamma   90.00
#
_symmetry.space_group_name_H-M   'P 1'
#
loop_
_entity.id
_entity.type
_entity.pdbx_description
1 polymer ?
#
loop_
_entity_poly.entity_id
_entity_poly.type
_entity_poly.pdbx_seq_one_letter_code
_entity_poly.pdbx_strand_id
1 'polypeptide(L)'
;YGEAQDYIDLANASIDQNDITAALTHFRKAVQIADEIQNRQSQNEAHSGLAFAHLIAGNFTQAEQSLVMARQFDYPTNNANVLALQGVIQLRLNQATAAQDSFTAAIAHANGLLAQTPQLYDALDTVGLAQAGLALCGASNPVFVKNRVAEHVTTAIESYSAARAITSAPGIVRRVLRLFDALAVVDTEGVLTDVRAAAAGEEAV
;
A
#
# COMPACT_ATOMS: atom_id res chain seq x y z
N TYR A 1 22.78 6.29 -13.22
CA TYR A 1 21.90 5.17 -12.84
C TYR A 1 21.44 5.25 -11.39
N GLY A 2 22.26 5.63 -10.40
CA GLY A 2 21.83 5.73 -8.99
C GLY A 2 21.03 6.98 -8.59
N GLU A 3 21.12 8.07 -9.34
CA GLU A 3 20.57 9.37 -8.90
C GLU A 3 19.05 9.36 -8.68
N ALA A 4 18.28 8.65 -9.52
CA ALA A 4 16.83 8.49 -9.29
C ALA A 4 16.54 7.76 -7.97
N GLN A 5 17.32 6.73 -7.66
CA GLN A 5 17.19 5.98 -6.41
C GLN A 5 17.53 6.85 -5.21
N ASP A 6 18.58 7.66 -5.30
CA ASP A 6 18.98 8.56 -4.22
C ASP A 6 17.83 9.52 -3.84
N TYR A 7 17.11 10.05 -4.85
CA TYR A 7 15.95 10.89 -4.62
C TYR A 7 14.73 10.12 -4.09
N ILE A 8 14.52 8.85 -4.49
CA ILE A 8 13.50 7.98 -3.88
C ILE A 8 13.79 7.78 -2.39
N ASP A 9 15.04 7.51 -2.04
CA ASP A 9 15.47 7.27 -0.67
C ASP A 9 15.34 8.54 0.19
N LEU A 10 15.73 9.71 -0.35
CA LEU A 10 15.48 11.01 0.30
C LEU A 10 14.00 11.29 0.50
N ALA A 11 13.16 10.95 -0.49
CA ALA A 11 11.72 11.11 -0.38
C ALA A 11 11.14 10.23 0.72
N ASN A 12 11.55 8.95 0.78
CA ASN A 12 11.15 8.02 1.82
C ASN A 12 11.60 8.49 3.22
N ALA A 13 12.83 8.99 3.35
CA ALA A 13 13.33 9.57 4.60
C ALA A 13 12.51 10.81 5.01
N SER A 14 12.10 11.64 4.04
CA SER A 14 11.24 12.80 4.29
C SER A 14 9.85 12.38 4.77
N ILE A 15 9.26 11.33 4.17
CA ILE A 15 8.03 10.71 4.66
C ILE A 15 8.21 10.23 6.10
N ASP A 16 9.31 9.54 6.43
CA ASP A 16 9.55 9.04 7.78
C ASP A 16 9.61 10.17 8.82
N GLN A 17 10.13 11.34 8.42
CA GLN A 17 10.20 12.58 9.18
C GLN A 17 8.89 13.39 9.18
N ASN A 18 7.86 12.92 8.47
CA ASN A 18 6.58 13.60 8.27
C ASN A 18 6.70 14.93 7.48
N ASP A 19 7.79 15.15 6.76
CA ASP A 19 7.95 16.27 5.83
C ASP A 19 7.41 15.88 4.45
N ILE A 20 6.09 15.98 4.31
CA ILE A 20 5.38 15.60 3.09
C ILE A 20 5.72 16.55 1.93
N THR A 21 6.07 17.81 2.21
CA THR A 21 6.45 18.79 1.19
C THR A 21 7.81 18.43 0.58
N ALA A 22 8.81 18.09 1.41
CA ALA A 22 10.09 17.59 0.94
C ALA A 22 9.94 16.25 0.20
N ALA A 23 9.12 15.32 0.72
CA ALA A 23 8.86 14.05 0.05
C ALA A 23 8.32 14.22 -1.38
N LEU A 24 7.30 15.07 -1.55
CA LEU A 24 6.75 15.38 -2.88
C LEU A 24 7.80 16.01 -3.81
N THR A 25 8.71 16.83 -3.27
CA THR A 25 9.76 17.47 -4.04
C THR A 25 10.78 16.45 -4.53
N HIS A 26 11.26 15.58 -3.64
CA HIS A 26 12.21 14.52 -3.96
C HIS A 26 11.60 13.49 -4.92
N PHE A 27 10.35 13.05 -4.72
CA PHE A 27 9.70 12.12 -5.66
C PHE A 27 9.50 12.72 -7.05
N ARG A 28 9.14 14.01 -7.18
CA ARG A 28 9.07 14.66 -8.49
C ARG A 28 10.42 14.68 -9.19
N LYS A 29 11.50 14.89 -8.45
CA LYS A 29 12.85 14.85 -9.00
C LYS A 29 13.25 13.43 -9.43
N ALA A 30 12.91 12.43 -8.62
CA ALA A 30 13.09 11.02 -8.97
C ALA A 30 12.34 10.65 -10.25
N VAL A 31 11.07 11.05 -10.39
CA VAL A 31 10.27 10.83 -11.61
C VAL A 31 10.94 11.46 -12.83
N GLN A 32 11.35 12.73 -12.73
CA GLN A 32 12.04 13.42 -13.82
C GLN A 32 13.27 12.62 -14.30
N ILE A 33 14.14 12.21 -13.37
CA ILE A 33 15.36 11.48 -13.71
C ILE A 33 15.01 10.09 -14.26
N ALA A 34 14.06 9.37 -13.64
CA ALA A 34 13.64 8.05 -14.07
C ALA A 34 13.10 8.04 -15.50
N ASP A 35 12.33 9.06 -15.87
CA ASP A 35 11.82 9.26 -17.23
C ASP A 35 12.92 9.62 -18.22
N GLU A 36 13.89 10.45 -17.82
CA GLU A 36 15.05 10.80 -18.65
C GLU A 36 15.93 9.58 -18.96
N ILE A 37 16.11 8.67 -18.00
CA ILE A 37 16.94 7.45 -18.18
C ILE A 37 16.14 6.26 -18.72
N GLN A 38 14.81 6.38 -18.83
CA GLN A 38 13.88 5.35 -19.33
C GLN A 38 14.04 3.97 -18.66
N ASN A 39 14.37 3.96 -17.38
CA ASN A 39 14.47 2.72 -16.61
C ASN A 39 13.10 2.37 -16.01
N ARG A 40 12.48 1.31 -16.51
CA ARG A 40 11.12 0.91 -16.11
C ARG A 40 10.96 0.67 -14.60
N GLN A 41 11.96 0.09 -13.95
CA GLN A 41 11.93 -0.13 -12.50
C GLN A 41 11.89 1.23 -11.79
N SER A 42 12.85 2.11 -12.06
CA SER A 42 12.90 3.44 -11.45
C SER A 42 11.66 4.28 -11.76
N GLN A 43 11.09 4.16 -12.96
CA GLN A 43 9.85 4.84 -13.33
C GLN A 43 8.67 4.32 -12.50
N ASN A 44 8.51 3.01 -12.40
CA ASN A 44 7.46 2.39 -11.58
C ASN A 44 7.57 2.81 -10.11
N GLU A 45 8.77 2.71 -9.53
CA GLU A 45 9.05 3.03 -8.13
C GLU A 45 8.87 4.54 -7.86
N ALA A 46 9.40 5.41 -8.70
CA ALA A 46 9.27 6.86 -8.52
C ALA A 46 7.81 7.33 -8.64
N HIS A 47 7.07 6.84 -9.64
CA HIS A 47 5.67 7.21 -9.82
C HIS A 47 4.76 6.65 -8.72
N SER A 48 4.99 5.42 -8.26
CA SER A 48 4.21 4.83 -7.16
C SER A 48 4.54 5.50 -5.82
N GLY A 49 5.81 5.84 -5.57
CA GLY A 49 6.21 6.65 -4.43
C GLY A 49 5.60 8.06 -4.45
N LEU A 50 5.55 8.71 -5.61
CA LEU A 50 4.87 9.99 -5.78
C LEU A 50 3.36 9.88 -5.51
N ALA A 51 2.72 8.79 -5.98
CA ALA A 51 1.32 8.50 -5.70
C ALA A 51 1.07 8.35 -4.19
N PHE A 52 1.95 7.62 -3.50
CA PHE A 52 1.88 7.46 -2.05
C PHE A 52 2.03 8.80 -1.31
N ALA A 53 3.01 9.62 -1.69
CA ALA A 53 3.19 10.94 -1.10
C ALA A 53 1.97 11.85 -1.32
N HIS A 54 1.35 11.80 -2.52
CA HIS A 54 0.10 12.51 -2.78
C HIS A 54 -1.07 11.99 -1.94
N LEU A 55 -1.19 10.67 -1.74
CA LEU A 55 -2.21 10.07 -0.88
C LEU A 55 -2.09 10.58 0.56
N ILE A 56 -0.89 10.53 1.15
CA ILE A 56 -0.66 10.99 2.53
C ILE A 56 -0.89 12.51 2.65
N ALA A 57 -0.63 13.27 1.58
CA ALA A 57 -0.92 14.71 1.52
C ALA A 57 -2.42 15.05 1.36
N GLY A 58 -3.30 14.05 1.16
CA GLY A 58 -4.73 14.27 0.87
C GLY A 58 -5.03 14.65 -0.58
N ASN A 59 -4.05 14.56 -1.47
CA ASN A 59 -4.15 14.94 -2.88
C ASN A 59 -4.59 13.75 -3.74
N PHE A 60 -5.80 13.22 -3.53
CA PHE A 60 -6.21 11.91 -4.07
C PHE A 60 -6.25 11.85 -5.60
N THR A 61 -6.67 12.93 -6.28
CA THR A 61 -6.68 12.99 -7.75
C THR A 61 -5.25 12.94 -8.31
N GLN A 62 -4.30 13.63 -7.69
CA GLN A 62 -2.89 13.56 -8.11
C GLN A 62 -2.25 12.21 -7.77
N ALA A 63 -2.69 11.58 -6.67
CA ALA A 63 -2.29 10.22 -6.32
C ALA A 63 -2.73 9.23 -7.39
N GLU A 64 -4.00 9.28 -7.81
CA GLU A 64 -4.56 8.45 -8.88
C GLU A 64 -3.81 8.66 -10.21
N GLN A 65 -3.56 9.91 -10.61
CA GLN A 65 -2.80 10.23 -11.82
C GLN A 65 -1.37 9.65 -11.79
N SER A 66 -0.67 9.81 -10.67
CA SER A 66 0.68 9.28 -10.51
C SER A 66 0.70 7.76 -10.55
N LEU A 67 -0.33 7.12 -9.99
CA LEU A 67 -0.45 5.67 -10.00
C LEU A 67 -0.77 5.11 -11.39
N VAL A 68 -1.61 5.80 -12.17
CA VAL A 68 -1.86 5.46 -13.59
C VAL A 68 -0.54 5.47 -14.37
N MET A 69 0.34 6.45 -14.12
CA MET A 69 1.67 6.48 -14.71
C MET A 69 2.53 5.31 -14.25
N ALA A 70 2.59 5.01 -12.94
CA ALA A 70 3.36 3.88 -12.41
C ALA A 70 2.99 2.56 -13.10
N ARG A 71 1.69 2.33 -13.32
CA ARG A 71 1.16 1.11 -13.96
C ARG A 71 1.50 0.98 -15.45
N GLN A 72 1.92 2.04 -16.13
CA GLN A 72 2.43 1.95 -17.50
C GLN A 72 3.81 1.28 -17.56
N PHE A 73 4.53 1.30 -16.44
CA PHE A 73 5.87 0.73 -16.32
C PHE A 73 5.79 -0.57 -15.53
N ASP A 74 5.61 -1.69 -16.22
CA ASP A 74 5.51 -3.00 -15.58
C ASP A 74 6.82 -3.37 -14.84
N TYR A 75 6.70 -3.58 -13.53
CA TYR A 75 7.77 -4.08 -12.67
C TYR A 75 7.19 -5.15 -11.74
N PRO A 76 7.25 -6.45 -12.14
CA PRO A 76 6.49 -7.52 -11.51
C PRO A 76 6.62 -7.66 -10.00
N THR A 77 7.79 -7.33 -9.45
CA THR A 77 8.06 -7.40 -8.00
C THR A 77 7.32 -6.32 -7.20
N ASN A 78 6.96 -5.18 -7.81
CA ASN A 78 6.24 -4.09 -7.13
C ASN A 78 4.75 -4.02 -7.50
N ASN A 79 4.30 -4.78 -8.50
CA ASN A 79 2.92 -4.72 -8.99
C ASN A 79 1.87 -4.98 -7.89
N ALA A 80 2.15 -5.89 -6.94
CA ALA A 80 1.25 -6.16 -5.82
C ALA A 80 1.05 -4.90 -4.95
N ASN A 81 2.14 -4.19 -4.62
CA ASN A 81 2.11 -2.97 -3.81
C ASN A 81 1.39 -1.84 -4.53
N VAL A 82 1.64 -1.67 -5.83
CA VAL A 82 0.98 -0.66 -6.67
C VAL A 82 -0.54 -0.88 -6.70
N LEU A 83 -0.99 -2.14 -6.83
CA LEU A 83 -2.41 -2.49 -6.82
C LEU A 83 -3.05 -2.28 -5.44
N ALA A 84 -2.36 -2.59 -4.35
CA ALA A 84 -2.86 -2.32 -3.00
C ALA A 84 -2.99 -0.81 -2.74
N LEU A 85 -1.98 -0.02 -3.13
CA LEU A 85 -2.02 1.44 -3.09
C LEU A 85 -3.19 2.00 -3.95
N GLN A 86 -3.46 1.37 -5.11
CA GLN A 86 -4.61 1.72 -5.93
C GLN A 86 -5.92 1.56 -5.17
N GLY A 87 -6.12 0.40 -4.52
CA GLY A 87 -7.31 0.15 -3.73
C GLY A 87 -7.52 1.18 -2.63
N VAL A 88 -6.44 1.57 -1.93
CA VAL A 88 -6.51 2.62 -0.89
C VAL A 88 -6.92 3.96 -1.50
N ILE A 89 -6.28 4.41 -2.59
CA ILE A 89 -6.62 5.66 -3.28
C ILE A 89 -8.09 5.66 -3.73
N GLN A 90 -8.55 4.55 -4.30
CA GLN A 90 -9.92 4.39 -4.78
C GLN A 90 -10.95 4.44 -3.65
N LEU A 91 -10.68 3.81 -2.50
CA LEU A 91 -11.54 3.97 -1.31
C LEU A 91 -11.59 5.42 -0.84
N ARG A 92 -10.45 6.13 -0.85
CA ARG A 92 -10.40 7.56 -0.50
C ARG A 92 -11.13 8.46 -1.51
N LEU A 93 -11.33 7.97 -2.73
CA LEU A 93 -12.17 8.60 -3.77
C LEU A 93 -13.63 8.11 -3.75
N ASN A 94 -14.05 7.31 -2.76
CA ASN A 94 -15.38 6.69 -2.65
C ASN A 94 -15.73 5.72 -3.80
N GLN A 95 -14.72 5.07 -4.40
CA GLN A 95 -14.86 4.13 -5.51
C GLN A 95 -14.78 2.68 -5.03
N ALA A 96 -15.67 2.27 -4.13
CA ALA A 96 -15.58 0.98 -3.43
C ALA A 96 -15.51 -0.26 -4.34
N THR A 97 -16.29 -0.30 -5.42
CA THR A 97 -16.26 -1.44 -6.37
C THR A 97 -14.90 -1.54 -7.07
N ALA A 98 -14.36 -0.42 -7.54
CA ALA A 98 -13.05 -0.41 -8.18
C ALA A 98 -11.92 -0.77 -7.20
N ALA A 99 -12.04 -0.32 -5.95
CA ALA A 99 -11.11 -0.68 -4.89
C ALA A 99 -11.14 -2.18 -4.60
N GLN A 100 -12.32 -2.79 -4.56
CA GLN A 100 -12.47 -4.23 -4.39
C GLN A 100 -11.72 -5.03 -5.47
N ASP A 101 -11.84 -4.61 -6.73
CA ASP A 101 -11.13 -5.24 -7.84
C ASP A 101 -9.61 -5.09 -7.67
N SER A 102 -9.13 -3.89 -7.32
CA SER A 102 -7.71 -3.60 -7.10
C SER A 102 -7.11 -4.42 -5.94
N PHE A 103 -7.80 -4.53 -4.81
CA PHE A 103 -7.34 -5.34 -3.68
C PHE A 103 -7.32 -6.83 -4.01
N THR A 104 -8.34 -7.32 -4.72
CA THR A 104 -8.39 -8.72 -5.16
C THR A 104 -7.20 -9.03 -6.08
N ALA A 105 -6.88 -8.13 -7.01
CA ALA A 105 -5.72 -8.26 -7.88
C ALA A 105 -4.40 -8.20 -7.09
N ALA A 106 -4.28 -7.29 -6.11
CA ALA A 106 -3.11 -7.19 -5.25
C ALA A 106 -2.81 -8.50 -4.52
N ILE A 107 -3.84 -9.14 -3.94
CA ILE A 107 -3.71 -10.43 -3.26
C ILE A 107 -3.27 -11.53 -4.24
N ALA A 108 -3.85 -11.58 -5.44
CA ALA A 108 -3.47 -12.57 -6.44
C ALA A 108 -1.98 -12.45 -6.83
N HIS A 109 -1.49 -11.22 -7.05
CA HIS A 109 -0.08 -10.96 -7.34
C HIS A 109 0.83 -11.30 -6.16
N ALA A 110 0.48 -10.85 -4.94
CA ALA A 110 1.26 -11.13 -3.74
C ALA A 110 1.36 -12.63 -3.45
N ASN A 111 0.27 -13.38 -3.60
CA ASN A 111 0.29 -14.85 -3.45
C ASN A 111 1.17 -15.53 -4.51
N GLY A 112 1.23 -15.00 -5.73
CA GLY A 112 2.16 -15.48 -6.76
C GLY A 112 3.63 -15.29 -6.39
N LEU A 113 3.97 -14.21 -5.67
CA LEU A 113 5.30 -13.98 -5.11
C LEU A 113 5.56 -14.91 -3.92
N LEU A 114 4.60 -15.06 -3.00
CA LEU A 114 4.71 -15.92 -1.82
C LEU A 114 4.84 -17.41 -2.16
N ALA A 115 4.23 -17.86 -3.26
CA ALA A 115 4.42 -19.23 -3.74
C ALA A 115 5.89 -19.54 -4.11
N GLN A 116 6.66 -18.51 -4.49
CA GLN A 116 8.08 -18.64 -4.83
C GLN A 116 8.99 -18.28 -3.65
N THR A 117 8.60 -17.28 -2.86
CA THR A 117 9.34 -16.78 -1.70
C THR A 117 8.39 -16.60 -0.50
N PRO A 118 8.09 -17.68 0.26
CA PRO A 118 7.07 -17.64 1.32
C PRO A 118 7.35 -16.65 2.46
N GLN A 119 8.62 -16.27 2.67
CA GLN A 119 9.04 -15.34 3.71
C GLN A 119 9.24 -13.91 3.19
N LEU A 120 8.65 -13.57 2.03
CA LEU A 120 8.70 -12.19 1.52
C LEU A 120 7.73 -11.32 2.32
N TYR A 121 8.27 -10.65 3.36
CA TYR A 121 7.46 -9.84 4.27
C TYR A 121 6.64 -8.77 3.55
N ASP A 122 7.18 -8.17 2.50
CA ASP A 122 6.52 -7.10 1.73
C ASP A 122 5.24 -7.60 1.03
N ALA A 123 5.27 -8.83 0.51
CA ALA A 123 4.09 -9.47 -0.05
C ALA A 123 3.06 -9.84 1.03
N LEU A 124 3.50 -10.26 2.22
CA LEU A 124 2.63 -10.50 3.37
C LEU A 124 1.96 -9.21 3.86
N ASP A 125 2.70 -8.10 3.96
CA ASP A 125 2.16 -6.78 4.30
C ASP A 125 1.12 -6.32 3.27
N THR A 126 1.36 -6.58 1.99
CA THR A 126 0.41 -6.28 0.91
C THR A 126 -0.85 -7.13 0.97
N VAL A 127 -0.75 -8.43 1.29
CA VAL A 127 -1.94 -9.26 1.56
C VAL A 127 -2.70 -8.71 2.77
N GLY A 128 -2.00 -8.37 3.85
CA GLY A 128 -2.60 -7.77 5.05
C GLY A 128 -3.39 -6.50 4.74
N LEU A 129 -2.77 -5.57 4.00
CA LEU A 129 -3.40 -4.31 3.61
C LEU A 129 -4.60 -4.52 2.69
N ALA A 130 -4.47 -5.40 1.71
CA ALA A 130 -5.52 -5.65 0.75
C ALA A 130 -6.72 -6.36 1.37
N GLN A 131 -6.50 -7.29 2.31
CA GLN A 131 -7.56 -7.91 3.08
C GLN A 131 -8.27 -6.90 4.00
N ALA A 132 -7.52 -6.02 4.67
CA ALA A 132 -8.10 -4.89 5.42
C ALA A 132 -8.95 -3.98 4.51
N GLY A 133 -8.48 -3.73 3.29
CA GLY A 133 -9.23 -2.98 2.27
C GLY A 133 -10.51 -3.68 1.85
N LEU A 134 -10.48 -4.99 1.60
CA LEU A 134 -11.66 -5.78 1.25
C LEU A 134 -12.69 -5.83 2.38
N ALA A 135 -12.27 -5.84 3.64
CA ALA A 135 -13.17 -5.73 4.79
C ALA A 135 -13.97 -4.42 4.76
N LEU A 136 -13.39 -3.34 4.22
CA LEU A 136 -14.04 -2.05 4.06
C LEU A 136 -14.81 -1.89 2.75
N CYS A 137 -14.50 -2.71 1.74
CA CYS A 137 -15.25 -2.80 0.49
C CYS A 137 -16.57 -3.58 0.70
N GLY A 138 -17.55 -2.97 1.36
CA GLY A 138 -18.85 -3.58 1.60
C GLY A 138 -19.73 -3.66 0.35
N ALA A 139 -20.00 -4.87 -0.15
CA ALA A 139 -20.93 -5.14 -1.25
C ALA A 139 -22.30 -5.69 -0.77
N SER A 140 -23.36 -4.96 -1.10
CA SER A 140 -24.77 -5.34 -1.40
C SER A 140 -25.46 -6.55 -0.71
N ASN A 141 -25.17 -6.96 0.53
CA ASN A 141 -26.10 -7.78 1.35
C ASN A 141 -25.70 -7.86 2.86
N PRO A 142 -26.51 -7.36 3.81
CA PRO A 142 -26.11 -7.25 5.22
C PRO A 142 -25.70 -8.55 5.94
N VAL A 143 -26.30 -9.69 5.60
CA VAL A 143 -26.04 -10.97 6.30
C VAL A 143 -24.75 -11.64 5.81
N PHE A 144 -24.54 -11.66 4.49
CA PHE A 144 -23.32 -12.22 3.89
C PHE A 144 -22.11 -11.28 4.00
N VAL A 145 -22.32 -10.01 4.34
CA VAL A 145 -21.25 -9.03 4.56
C VAL A 145 -20.54 -9.31 5.89
N LYS A 146 -21.24 -9.54 7.01
CA LYS A 146 -20.59 -9.70 8.32
C LYS A 146 -19.60 -10.87 8.38
N ASN A 147 -19.96 -12.02 7.81
CA ASN A 147 -19.06 -13.19 7.79
C ASN A 147 -17.82 -12.93 6.92
N ARG A 148 -18.00 -12.28 5.76
CA ARG A 148 -16.88 -11.92 4.87
C ARG A 148 -15.95 -10.88 5.48
N VAL A 149 -16.49 -9.88 6.19
CA VAL A 149 -15.69 -8.89 6.91
C VAL A 149 -14.80 -9.57 7.95
N ALA A 150 -15.36 -10.48 8.76
CA ALA A 150 -14.58 -11.23 9.75
C ALA A 150 -13.48 -12.10 9.14
N GLU A 151 -13.75 -12.77 8.01
CA GLU A 151 -12.74 -13.55 7.27
C GLU A 151 -11.59 -12.67 6.77
N HIS A 152 -11.92 -11.51 6.17
CA HIS A 152 -10.93 -10.55 5.69
C HIS A 152 -10.08 -9.99 6.84
N VAL A 153 -10.70 -9.58 7.94
CA VAL A 153 -10.01 -9.10 9.15
C VAL A 153 -9.07 -10.17 9.71
N THR A 154 -9.54 -11.41 9.84
CA THR A 154 -8.73 -12.53 10.36
C THR A 154 -7.50 -12.77 9.48
N THR A 155 -7.71 -12.86 8.16
CA THR A 155 -6.61 -13.06 7.21
C THR A 155 -5.62 -11.89 7.22
N ALA A 156 -6.11 -10.66 7.40
CA ALA A 156 -5.26 -9.48 7.50
C ALA A 156 -4.35 -9.54 8.74
N ILE A 157 -4.91 -9.90 9.90
CA ILE A 157 -4.17 -10.08 11.15
C ILE A 157 -3.09 -11.15 11.00
N GLU A 158 -3.43 -12.31 10.45
CA GLU A 158 -2.47 -13.41 10.23
C GLU A 158 -1.33 -12.99 9.30
N SER A 159 -1.65 -12.28 8.22
CA SER A 159 -0.66 -11.84 7.23
C SER A 159 0.31 -10.81 7.82
N TYR A 160 -0.21 -9.81 8.54
CA TYR A 160 0.63 -8.83 9.22
C TYR A 160 1.47 -9.45 10.32
N SER A 161 0.89 -10.35 11.13
CA SER A 161 1.63 -11.06 12.18
C SER A 161 2.77 -11.89 11.60
N ALA A 162 2.54 -12.58 10.47
CA ALA A 162 3.58 -13.29 9.75
C ALA A 162 4.67 -12.36 9.21
N ALA A 163 4.31 -11.19 8.66
CA ALA A 163 5.27 -10.18 8.23
C ALA A 163 6.11 -9.66 9.40
N ARG A 164 5.49 -9.40 10.57
CA ARG A 164 6.17 -8.92 11.78
C ARG A 164 7.11 -9.97 12.39
N ALA A 165 6.78 -11.25 12.28
CA ALA A 165 7.66 -12.35 12.69
C ALA A 165 8.95 -12.43 11.84
N ILE A 166 8.90 -11.96 10.59
CA ILE A 166 10.08 -11.89 9.70
C ILE A 166 10.90 -10.63 9.96
N THR A 167 10.25 -9.48 10.12
CA THR A 167 10.92 -8.22 10.43
C THR A 167 10.06 -7.33 11.31
N SER A 168 10.66 -6.68 12.30
CA SER A 168 10.00 -5.65 13.12
C SER A 168 10.82 -4.35 13.14
N ALA A 169 11.57 -4.10 12.06
CA ALA A 169 12.39 -2.90 11.96
C ALA A 169 11.49 -1.64 12.01
N PRO A 170 11.77 -0.65 12.88
CA PRO A 170 10.88 0.49 13.11
C PRO A 170 10.55 1.31 11.84
N GLY A 171 11.51 1.42 10.92
CA GLY A 171 11.29 2.13 9.64
C GLY A 171 10.32 1.40 8.71
N ILE A 172 10.38 0.06 8.66
CA ILE A 172 9.47 -0.75 7.85
C ILE A 172 8.05 -0.66 8.42
N VAL A 173 7.90 -0.94 9.72
CA VAL A 173 6.60 -0.91 10.41
C VAL A 173 5.95 0.47 10.28
N ARG A 174 6.72 1.55 10.46
CA ARG A 174 6.20 2.92 10.33
C ARG A 174 5.64 3.20 8.93
N ARG A 175 6.30 2.74 7.87
CA ARG A 175 5.84 2.95 6.49
C ARG A 175 4.58 2.15 6.18
N VAL A 176 4.53 0.89 6.63
CA VAL A 176 3.32 0.05 6.55
C VAL A 176 2.15 0.73 7.26
N LEU A 177 2.36 1.19 8.50
CA LEU A 177 1.33 1.88 9.28
C LEU A 177 0.88 3.20 8.64
N ARG A 178 1.75 3.97 7.97
CA ARG A 178 1.33 5.19 7.26
C ARG A 178 0.32 4.89 6.15
N LEU A 179 0.55 3.85 5.35
CA LEU A 179 -0.38 3.45 4.31
C LEU A 179 -1.65 2.84 4.90
N PHE A 180 -1.51 2.01 5.93
CA PHE A 180 -2.64 1.44 6.66
C PHE A 180 -3.53 2.53 7.29
N ASP A 181 -2.93 3.53 7.95
CA ASP A 181 -3.66 4.63 8.56
C ASP A 181 -4.39 5.46 7.49
N ALA A 182 -3.83 5.60 6.29
CA ALA A 182 -4.51 6.23 5.17
C ALA A 182 -5.73 5.45 4.68
N LEU A 183 -5.72 4.12 4.79
CA LEU A 183 -6.87 3.25 4.56
C LEU A 183 -7.90 3.36 5.71
N ALA A 184 -7.43 3.28 6.96
CA ALA A 184 -8.28 3.27 8.15
C ALA A 184 -9.13 4.55 8.34
N VAL A 185 -8.81 5.64 7.64
CA VAL A 185 -9.67 6.85 7.58
C VAL A 185 -11.11 6.52 7.13
N VAL A 186 -11.30 5.51 6.29
CA VAL A 186 -12.65 5.11 5.82
C VAL A 186 -13.31 4.07 6.73
N ASP A 187 -12.62 3.58 7.77
CA ASP A 187 -13.17 2.65 8.75
C ASP A 187 -14.01 3.41 9.80
N THR A 188 -15.31 3.51 9.53
CA THR A 188 -16.25 4.19 10.43
C THR A 188 -16.78 3.30 11.56
N GLU A 189 -16.63 1.98 11.44
CA GLU A 189 -17.15 0.99 12.39
C GLU A 189 -16.05 0.44 13.33
N GLY A 190 -14.79 0.79 13.08
CA GLY A 190 -13.64 0.36 13.88
C GLY A 190 -13.25 -1.10 13.65
N VAL A 191 -13.62 -1.69 12.51
CA VAL A 191 -13.38 -3.10 12.18
C VAL A 191 -11.89 -3.42 11.99
N LEU A 192 -11.06 -2.41 11.73
CA LEU A 192 -9.62 -2.56 11.49
C LEU A 192 -8.76 -2.33 12.74
N THR A 193 -9.36 -2.13 13.93
CA THR A 193 -8.63 -1.85 15.17
C THR A 193 -7.57 -2.93 15.47
N ASP A 194 -7.98 -4.20 15.47
CA ASP A 194 -7.08 -5.32 15.78
C ASP A 194 -6.10 -5.61 14.63
N VAL A 195 -6.53 -5.34 13.39
CA VAL A 195 -5.65 -5.43 12.22
C VAL A 195 -4.51 -4.42 12.33
N ARG A 196 -4.79 -3.21 12.81
CA ARG A 196 -3.78 -2.17 13.03
C ARG A 196 -2.76 -2.59 14.09
N ALA A 197 -3.23 -3.18 15.19
CA ALA A 197 -2.36 -3.69 16.25
C ALA A 197 -1.41 -4.77 15.70
N ALA A 198 -1.94 -5.73 14.94
CA ALA A 198 -1.13 -6.75 14.27
C ALA A 198 -0.10 -6.15 13.29
N ALA A 199 -0.49 -5.15 12.50
CA ALA A 199 0.41 -4.43 11.59
C ALA A 199 1.54 -3.71 12.34
N ALA A 200 1.27 -3.22 13.56
CA ALA A 200 2.26 -2.59 14.44
C ALA A 200 3.19 -3.59 15.14
N GLY A 201 2.85 -4.89 15.14
CA GLY A 201 3.53 -5.92 15.91
C GLY A 201 3.14 -5.93 17.39
N GLU A 202 1.96 -5.40 17.70
CA GLU A 202 1.34 -5.42 19.03
C GLU A 202 0.46 -6.67 19.16
N GLU A 203 0.29 -7.19 20.38
CA GLU A 203 -0.69 -8.25 20.62
C GLU A 203 -2.10 -7.67 20.44
N ALA A 204 -2.95 -8.37 19.67
CA ALA A 204 -4.36 -8.01 19.52
C ALA A 204 -5.06 -8.07 20.90
N VAL A 205 -5.90 -7.06 21.19
CA VAL A 205 -6.53 -6.85 22.51
C VAL A 205 -7.76 -7.72 22.70
#